data_AF-A0AAD1E5R2-F1
#
_entry.id   AF-A0AAD1E5R2-F1
#
_cell.length_a   1.000
_cell.length_b   1.000
_cell.length_c   1.000
_cell.angle_alpha   90.00
_cell.angle_beta   90.00
_cell.angle_gamma   90.00
#
_symmetry.space_group_name_H-M   'P 1'
#
loop_
_entity.id
_entity.type
_entity.pdbx_description
1 polymer ?
#
loop_
_entity_poly.entity_id
_entity_poly.type
_entity_poly.pdbx_seq_one_letter_code
_entity_poly.pdbx_strand_id
1 'polypeptide(L)'
;MKQDVIELDGAIGGGQVLRSALSLSMLTGKTLRIHNIRARRARPGLLRQHLTAVLAAAQVCAARVSGAELGSRELTFEPGPIRGGDYRFAIGTAGSCTLVLQTLLPALLQAPAPSRVSISGGTHNPLAPPVDFLQQAWLPQLRRMGGQVELQLLRHGFVPAGGGELEAFIQPSILQPLYLEQRGELLGRRAWALSAGLPEHVAERELRRVGTRLDLPREHLSPVRLDEQCGPGNVLLLEFVCEHLTELFSGFGQSSLRAESVADRAIDQAREWLDSGAAVAEHLADQLLLPMALAGGGSFTTPRMSEHLQSNIRVIEAFLPVRIDCSASTHGGLRVEVLPLHH
;
A
#
# COMPACT_ATOMS: atom_id res chain seq x y z
N MET A 1 -15.82 13.88 28.07
CA MET A 1 -15.34 14.76 26.98
C MET A 1 -16.08 14.36 25.71
N LYS A 2 -16.63 15.33 24.95
CA LYS A 2 -17.14 15.02 23.61
C LYS A 2 -15.94 14.64 22.74
N GLN A 3 -15.96 13.47 22.10
CA GLN A 3 -14.97 13.13 21.08
C GLN A 3 -15.18 14.06 19.89
N ASP A 4 -14.11 14.66 19.38
CA ASP A 4 -14.16 15.42 18.13
C ASP A 4 -14.58 14.50 16.99
N VAL A 5 -15.48 14.98 16.12
CA VAL A 5 -16.02 14.22 14.99
C VAL A 5 -15.43 14.77 13.71
N ILE A 6 -14.87 13.88 12.88
CA ILE A 6 -14.43 14.17 11.52
C ILE A 6 -15.46 13.61 10.55
N GLU A 7 -16.03 14.48 9.73
CA GLU A 7 -16.94 14.09 8.65
C GLU A 7 -16.21 14.09 7.30
N LEU A 8 -16.28 12.97 6.58
CA LEU A 8 -15.66 12.79 5.28
C LEU A 8 -16.67 12.39 4.20
N ASP A 9 -16.51 12.96 3.01
CA ASP A 9 -17.16 12.47 1.79
C ASP A 9 -16.28 11.40 1.12
N GLY A 10 -16.72 10.15 1.16
CA GLY A 10 -16.05 9.00 0.53
C GLY A 10 -16.05 9.03 -1.00
N ALA A 11 -16.72 10.01 -1.65
CA ALA A 11 -16.66 10.22 -3.08
C ALA A 11 -15.35 10.88 -3.54
N ILE A 12 -14.57 11.49 -2.64
CA ILE A 12 -13.28 12.13 -2.96
C ILE A 12 -12.20 11.13 -3.37
N GLY A 13 -12.44 9.82 -3.21
CA GLY A 13 -11.47 8.79 -3.56
C GLY A 13 -12.06 7.38 -3.56
N GLY A 14 -11.17 6.38 -3.58
CA GLY A 14 -11.54 4.96 -3.50
C GLY A 14 -11.57 4.41 -2.08
N GLY A 15 -11.26 3.12 -1.93
CA GLY A 15 -11.14 2.49 -0.61
C GLY A 15 -9.96 3.03 0.24
N GLN A 16 -9.01 3.76 -0.35
CA GLN A 16 -7.88 4.36 0.36
C GLN A 16 -8.33 5.40 1.38
N VAL A 17 -9.30 6.26 1.03
CA VAL A 17 -9.85 7.31 1.93
C VAL A 17 -10.32 6.68 3.24
N LEU A 18 -11.12 5.62 3.15
CA LEU A 18 -11.61 4.88 4.31
C LEU A 18 -10.45 4.30 5.14
N ARG A 19 -9.44 3.69 4.50
CA ARG A 19 -8.32 3.07 5.21
C ARG A 19 -7.48 4.10 5.97
N SER A 20 -7.06 5.18 5.31
CA SER A 20 -6.32 6.27 5.96
C SER A 20 -7.12 6.88 7.10
N ALA A 21 -8.42 7.12 6.90
CA ALA A 21 -9.30 7.69 7.92
C ALA A 21 -9.48 6.76 9.13
N LEU A 22 -9.55 5.43 8.94
CA LEU A 22 -9.58 4.47 10.04
C LEU A 22 -8.28 4.51 10.84
N SER A 23 -7.11 4.51 10.17
CA SER A 23 -5.81 4.63 10.83
C SER A 23 -5.72 5.90 11.66
N LEU A 24 -6.10 7.04 11.08
CA LEU A 24 -6.05 8.35 11.73
C LEU A 24 -7.08 8.48 12.86
N SER A 25 -8.27 7.92 12.70
CA SER A 25 -9.29 7.89 13.76
C SER A 25 -8.78 7.10 14.97
N MET A 26 -8.21 5.90 14.77
CA MET A 26 -7.58 5.13 15.85
C MET A 26 -6.49 5.92 16.57
N LEU A 27 -5.61 6.57 15.82
CA LEU A 27 -4.44 7.28 16.37
C LEU A 27 -4.80 8.59 17.09
N THR A 28 -5.80 9.32 16.58
CA THR A 28 -6.20 10.62 17.14
C THR A 28 -7.30 10.51 18.19
N GLY A 29 -7.97 9.36 18.29
CA GLY A 29 -9.15 9.18 19.14
C GLY A 29 -10.40 9.94 18.66
N LYS A 30 -10.35 10.56 17.48
CA LYS A 30 -11.45 11.31 16.87
C LYS A 30 -12.43 10.36 16.19
N THR A 31 -13.73 10.59 16.37
CA THR A 31 -14.78 9.80 15.73
C THR A 31 -14.81 10.09 14.24
N LEU A 32 -14.77 9.05 13.41
CA LEU A 32 -14.93 9.15 11.96
C LEU A 32 -16.40 8.94 11.59
N ARG A 33 -16.96 9.87 10.82
CA ARG A 33 -18.19 9.67 10.04
C ARG A 33 -17.87 9.83 8.57
N ILE A 34 -18.15 8.81 7.78
CA ILE A 34 -17.91 8.85 6.33
C ILE A 34 -19.19 8.45 5.60
N HIS A 35 -19.57 9.25 4.60
CA HIS A 35 -20.69 8.98 3.71
C HIS A 35 -20.18 8.75 2.27
N ASN A 36 -21.07 8.38 1.34
CA ASN A 36 -20.71 8.13 -0.07
C ASN A 36 -19.52 7.17 -0.30
N ILE A 37 -19.34 6.17 0.56
CA ILE A 37 -18.19 5.26 0.48
C ILE A 37 -18.10 4.63 -0.92
N ARG A 38 -17.02 4.94 -1.64
CA ARG A 38 -16.73 4.44 -3.00
C ARG A 38 -17.83 4.75 -4.02
N ALA A 39 -18.55 5.87 -3.87
CA ALA A 39 -19.69 6.23 -4.71
C ALA A 39 -19.37 6.30 -6.22
N ARG A 40 -18.13 6.65 -6.58
CA ARG A 40 -17.66 6.75 -7.99
C ARG A 40 -17.10 5.45 -8.57
N ARG A 41 -17.12 4.34 -7.83
CA ARG A 41 -16.60 3.04 -8.29
C ARG A 41 -17.73 2.17 -8.85
N ALA A 42 -17.40 1.32 -9.83
CA ALA A 42 -18.37 0.42 -10.49
C ALA A 42 -19.20 -0.44 -9.51
N ARG A 43 -18.62 -0.83 -8.39
CA ARG A 43 -19.33 -1.44 -7.25
C ARG A 43 -19.18 -0.51 -6.05
N PRO A 44 -20.17 0.32 -5.69
CA PRO A 44 -20.07 1.25 -4.56
C PRO A 44 -20.20 0.55 -3.21
N GLY A 45 -19.95 1.29 -2.12
CA GLY A 45 -20.05 0.81 -0.74
C GLY A 45 -18.90 -0.09 -0.27
N LEU A 46 -19.04 -0.65 0.93
CA LEU A 46 -18.05 -1.55 1.53
C LEU A 46 -18.03 -2.93 0.83
N LEU A 47 -16.93 -3.22 0.14
CA LEU A 47 -16.59 -4.61 -0.26
C LEU A 47 -15.98 -5.38 0.92
N ARG A 48 -15.87 -6.71 0.81
CA ARG A 48 -15.31 -7.60 1.84
C ARG A 48 -13.98 -7.14 2.42
N GLN A 49 -13.02 -6.71 1.59
CA GLN A 49 -11.73 -6.18 2.09
C GLN A 49 -11.89 -4.90 2.92
N HIS A 50 -12.84 -4.03 2.57
CA HIS A 50 -13.09 -2.79 3.30
C HIS A 50 -13.78 -3.09 4.62
N LEU A 51 -14.80 -3.97 4.59
CA LEU A 51 -15.46 -4.43 5.80
C LEU A 51 -14.47 -5.13 6.74
N THR A 52 -13.58 -5.97 6.21
CA THR A 52 -12.53 -6.61 7.02
C THR A 52 -11.60 -5.56 7.64
N ALA A 53 -11.19 -4.54 6.90
CA ALA A 53 -10.37 -3.45 7.44
C ALA A 53 -11.10 -2.68 8.57
N VAL A 54 -12.39 -2.40 8.41
CA VAL A 54 -13.22 -1.74 9.44
C VAL A 54 -13.32 -2.59 10.70
N LEU A 55 -13.67 -3.87 10.55
CA LEU A 55 -13.83 -4.79 11.69
C LEU A 55 -12.49 -5.06 12.38
N ALA A 56 -11.41 -5.18 11.62
CA ALA A 56 -10.07 -5.34 12.16
C ALA A 56 -9.61 -4.11 12.94
N ALA A 57 -9.83 -2.91 12.40
CA ALA A 57 -9.57 -1.66 13.12
C ALA A 57 -10.39 -1.57 14.40
N ALA A 58 -11.68 -1.95 14.33
CA ALA A 58 -12.56 -1.97 15.50
C ALA A 58 -12.08 -2.94 16.59
N GLN A 59 -11.55 -4.11 16.21
CA GLN A 59 -10.97 -5.05 17.14
C GLN A 59 -9.68 -4.51 17.79
N VAL A 60 -8.81 -3.89 17.00
CA VAL A 60 -7.53 -3.33 17.47
C VAL A 60 -7.72 -2.20 18.48
N CYS A 61 -8.77 -1.37 18.34
CA CYS A 61 -9.00 -0.25 19.25
C CYS A 61 -10.29 -0.34 20.07
N ALA A 62 -10.95 -1.50 20.10
CA ALA A 62 -12.25 -1.69 20.76
C ALA A 62 -13.31 -0.62 20.38
N ALA A 63 -13.39 -0.28 19.09
CA ALA A 63 -14.28 0.76 18.59
C ALA A 63 -15.76 0.37 18.69
N ARG A 64 -16.63 1.38 18.81
CA ARG A 64 -18.04 1.24 18.46
C ARG A 64 -18.23 1.61 17.00
N VAL A 65 -18.97 0.79 16.27
CA VAL A 65 -19.11 0.95 14.82
C VAL A 65 -20.56 0.80 14.41
N SER A 66 -21.05 1.69 13.55
CA SER A 66 -22.35 1.57 12.87
C SER A 66 -22.16 1.67 11.36
N GLY A 67 -22.97 0.92 10.59
CA GLY A 67 -22.85 0.87 9.13
C GLY A 67 -21.74 -0.06 8.59
N ALA A 68 -21.14 -0.90 9.44
CA ALA A 68 -20.14 -1.90 9.04
C ALA A 68 -20.78 -3.15 8.43
N GLU A 69 -21.38 -2.99 7.26
CA GLU A 69 -22.00 -4.08 6.50
C GLU A 69 -21.65 -4.02 5.01
N LEU A 70 -21.73 -5.16 4.32
CA LEU A 70 -21.43 -5.21 2.89
C LEU A 70 -22.36 -4.32 2.10
N GLY A 71 -21.79 -3.51 1.20
CA GLY A 71 -22.53 -2.56 0.38
C GLY A 71 -22.89 -1.25 1.08
N SER A 72 -22.64 -1.12 2.40
CA SER A 72 -22.89 0.13 3.11
C SER A 72 -22.13 1.30 2.49
N ARG A 73 -22.80 2.44 2.40
CA ARG A 73 -22.25 3.70 1.89
C ARG A 73 -21.95 4.70 2.99
N GLU A 74 -22.30 4.37 4.23
CA GLU A 74 -22.10 5.22 5.40
C GLU A 74 -21.49 4.40 6.54
N LEU A 75 -20.59 5.01 7.28
CA LEU A 75 -19.94 4.38 8.42
C LEU A 75 -19.70 5.42 9.50
N THR A 76 -20.07 5.09 10.74
CA THR A 76 -19.56 5.79 11.93
C THR A 76 -18.62 4.85 12.68
N PHE A 77 -17.44 5.36 13.00
CA PHE A 77 -16.39 4.63 13.73
C PHE A 77 -15.93 5.49 14.90
N GLU A 78 -16.27 5.05 16.12
CA GLU A 78 -15.90 5.69 17.38
C GLU A 78 -14.74 4.90 18.00
N PRO A 79 -13.47 5.36 17.84
CA PRO A 79 -12.31 4.61 18.31
C PRO A 79 -12.26 4.56 19.84
N GLY A 80 -11.82 3.43 20.38
CA GLY A 80 -11.37 3.30 21.77
C GLY A 80 -9.85 3.23 21.87
N PRO A 81 -9.30 2.78 23.02
CA PRO A 81 -7.86 2.62 23.20
C PRO A 81 -7.26 1.55 22.29
N ILE A 82 -6.16 1.86 21.61
CA ILE A 82 -5.39 0.91 20.79
C ILE A 82 -4.76 -0.16 21.68
N ARG A 83 -4.82 -1.42 21.24
CA ARG A 83 -4.27 -2.57 21.96
C ARG A 83 -3.27 -3.32 21.08
N GLY A 84 -2.13 -3.65 21.67
CA GLY A 84 -1.23 -4.65 21.10
C GLY A 84 -1.78 -6.06 21.32
N GLY A 85 -1.28 -7.04 20.58
CA GLY A 85 -1.62 -8.45 20.76
C GLY A 85 -1.61 -9.27 19.49
N ASP A 86 -2.11 -10.50 19.61
CA ASP A 86 -2.23 -11.43 18.49
C ASP A 86 -3.58 -11.28 17.80
N TYR A 87 -3.54 -10.97 16.51
CA TYR A 87 -4.70 -10.75 15.67
C TYR A 87 -4.67 -11.67 14.46
N ARG A 88 -5.84 -12.25 14.14
CA ARG A 88 -6.03 -13.08 12.95
C ARG A 88 -7.26 -12.60 12.19
N PHE A 89 -7.07 -12.22 10.94
CA PHE A 89 -8.13 -11.72 10.08
C PHE A 89 -8.23 -12.56 8.81
N ALA A 90 -9.46 -12.89 8.42
CA ALA A 90 -9.74 -13.60 7.19
C ALA A 90 -10.67 -12.76 6.30
N ILE A 91 -10.18 -12.36 5.14
CA ILE A 91 -10.96 -11.55 4.18
C ILE A 91 -12.02 -12.42 3.48
N GLY A 92 -11.77 -13.73 3.38
CA GLY A 92 -12.68 -14.72 2.78
C GLY A 92 -12.80 -14.64 1.24
N THR A 93 -12.00 -13.81 0.58
CA THR A 93 -11.88 -13.69 -0.88
C THR A 93 -10.47 -13.21 -1.26
N ALA A 94 -10.19 -13.01 -2.56
CA ALA A 94 -8.97 -12.35 -3.05
C ALA A 94 -8.86 -10.84 -2.77
N GLY A 95 -9.59 -10.31 -1.78
CA GLY A 95 -9.37 -8.95 -1.29
C GLY A 95 -7.98 -8.82 -0.67
N SER A 96 -7.37 -7.64 -0.77
CA SER A 96 -5.95 -7.48 -0.46
C SER A 96 -5.63 -7.55 1.04
N CYS A 97 -4.76 -8.49 1.42
CA CYS A 97 -4.17 -8.57 2.75
C CYS A 97 -3.30 -7.34 3.06
N THR A 98 -2.52 -6.87 2.08
CA THR A 98 -1.59 -5.75 2.24
C THR A 98 -2.32 -4.45 2.58
N LEU A 99 -3.48 -4.21 1.98
CA LEU A 99 -4.30 -3.04 2.29
C LEU A 99 -4.94 -3.11 3.69
N VAL A 100 -5.33 -4.30 4.16
CA VAL A 100 -5.79 -4.47 5.55
C VAL A 100 -4.62 -4.19 6.51
N LEU A 101 -3.45 -4.79 6.26
CA LEU A 101 -2.25 -4.55 7.07
C LEU A 101 -1.91 -3.05 7.15
N GLN A 102 -1.86 -2.35 6.02
CA GLN A 102 -1.57 -0.90 5.98
C GLN A 102 -2.61 -0.05 6.73
N THR A 103 -3.84 -0.55 6.91
CA THR A 103 -4.85 0.14 7.73
C THR A 103 -4.53 0.05 9.23
N LEU A 104 -4.04 -1.11 9.68
CA LEU A 104 -3.82 -1.40 11.09
C LEU A 104 -2.44 -0.95 11.57
N LEU A 105 -1.44 -1.09 10.71
CA LEU A 105 -0.03 -0.94 11.06
C LEU A 105 0.29 0.41 11.71
N PRO A 106 -0.18 1.57 11.22
CA PRO A 106 0.11 2.85 11.89
C PRO A 106 -0.36 2.90 13.35
N ALA A 107 -1.54 2.35 13.65
CA ALA A 107 -2.06 2.27 15.00
C ALA A 107 -1.24 1.29 15.86
N LEU A 108 -0.88 0.13 15.32
CA LEU A 108 -0.12 -0.89 16.05
C LEU A 108 1.33 -0.48 16.36
N LEU A 109 1.94 0.41 15.56
CA LEU A 109 3.22 1.04 15.91
C LEU A 109 3.13 1.93 17.16
N GLN A 110 1.93 2.43 17.49
CA GLN A 110 1.67 3.24 18.69
C GLN A 110 0.97 2.45 19.81
N ALA A 111 0.83 1.13 19.65
CA ALA A 111 0.24 0.29 20.67
C ALA A 111 1.13 0.19 21.93
N PRO A 112 0.57 -0.06 23.11
CA PRO A 112 1.35 -0.22 24.35
C PRO A 112 2.18 -1.51 24.41
N ALA A 113 1.97 -2.45 23.47
CA ALA A 113 2.65 -3.73 23.43
C ALA A 113 2.85 -4.22 21.98
N PRO A 114 3.81 -5.12 21.72
CA PRO A 114 3.99 -5.75 20.41
C PRO A 114 2.74 -6.45 19.90
N SER A 115 2.66 -6.58 18.58
CA SER A 115 1.53 -7.21 17.90
C SER A 115 1.99 -8.21 16.85
N ARG A 116 1.25 -9.32 16.73
CA ARG A 116 1.37 -10.26 15.62
C ARG A 116 0.06 -10.26 14.85
N VAL A 117 0.11 -9.97 13.56
CA VAL A 117 -1.07 -9.85 12.71
C VAL A 117 -0.97 -10.86 11.57
N SER A 118 -1.83 -11.87 11.58
CA SER A 118 -1.97 -12.83 10.47
C SER A 118 -3.19 -12.47 9.63
N ILE A 119 -3.04 -12.35 8.31
CA ILE A 119 -4.13 -11.97 7.40
C ILE A 119 -4.20 -12.94 6.23
N SER A 120 -5.35 -13.59 6.05
CA SER A 120 -5.63 -14.46 4.90
C SER A 120 -6.57 -13.81 3.88
N GLY A 121 -6.27 -14.00 2.59
CA GLY A 121 -6.93 -13.31 1.48
C GLY A 121 -6.07 -13.28 0.21
N GLY A 122 -6.12 -12.18 -0.55
CA GLY A 122 -5.25 -11.97 -1.72
C GLY A 122 -3.95 -11.28 -1.32
N THR A 123 -2.80 -11.85 -1.69
CA THR A 123 -1.47 -11.24 -1.50
C THR A 123 -0.96 -10.58 -2.77
N HIS A 124 -1.52 -10.96 -3.92
CA HIS A 124 -1.15 -10.50 -5.25
C HIS A 124 -2.40 -10.07 -6.02
N ASN A 125 -2.98 -8.94 -5.60
CA ASN A 125 -4.17 -8.36 -6.22
C ASN A 125 -3.77 -7.20 -7.16
N PRO A 126 -4.21 -7.17 -8.43
CA PRO A 126 -3.82 -6.13 -9.40
C PRO A 126 -4.16 -4.68 -9.00
N LEU A 127 -5.06 -4.49 -8.04
CA LEU A 127 -5.50 -3.18 -7.56
C LEU A 127 -4.98 -2.88 -6.13
N ALA A 128 -3.90 -3.56 -5.72
CA ALA A 128 -3.24 -3.39 -4.44
C ALA A 128 -1.73 -3.65 -4.57
N PRO A 129 -0.90 -3.09 -3.68
CA PRO A 129 0.52 -3.42 -3.69
C PRO A 129 0.70 -4.93 -3.37
N PRO A 130 1.46 -5.69 -4.17
CA PRO A 130 1.84 -7.04 -3.82
C PRO A 130 2.69 -7.05 -2.54
N VAL A 131 2.79 -8.20 -1.88
CA VAL A 131 3.60 -8.31 -0.65
C VAL A 131 5.06 -7.99 -0.91
N ASP A 132 5.58 -8.35 -2.08
CA ASP A 132 6.89 -7.96 -2.60
C ASP A 132 7.09 -6.44 -2.54
N PHE A 133 6.14 -5.65 -3.07
CA PHE A 133 6.24 -4.19 -3.02
C PHE A 133 6.37 -3.67 -1.60
N LEU A 134 5.60 -4.23 -0.65
CA LEU A 134 5.75 -3.89 0.75
C LEU A 134 7.13 -4.26 1.27
N GLN A 135 7.63 -5.47 1.01
CA GLN A 135 8.89 -5.96 1.55
C GLN A 135 10.12 -5.25 0.97
N GLN A 136 10.14 -4.96 -0.33
CA GLN A 136 11.31 -4.42 -1.02
C GLN A 136 11.30 -2.88 -1.16
N ALA A 137 10.14 -2.25 -1.37
CA ALA A 137 10.06 -0.80 -1.59
C ALA A 137 9.64 -0.04 -0.34
N TRP A 138 8.49 -0.40 0.25
CA TRP A 138 7.86 0.41 1.30
C TRP A 138 8.43 0.19 2.72
N LEU A 139 8.56 -1.07 3.13
CA LEU A 139 8.99 -1.45 4.49
C LEU A 139 10.41 -0.97 4.82
N PRO A 140 11.39 -0.97 3.88
CA PRO A 140 12.70 -0.38 4.14
C PRO A 140 12.62 1.11 4.48
N GLN A 141 11.72 1.88 3.83
CA GLN A 141 11.55 3.30 4.15
C GLN A 141 10.90 3.48 5.52
N LEU A 142 9.88 2.68 5.86
CA LEU A 142 9.29 2.70 7.19
C LEU A 142 10.32 2.37 8.28
N ARG A 143 11.23 1.41 8.03
CA ARG A 143 12.32 1.07 8.95
C ARG A 143 13.35 2.19 9.09
N ARG A 144 13.66 2.92 8.02
CA ARG A 144 14.50 4.14 8.08
C ARG A 144 13.86 5.25 8.91
N MET A 145 12.54 5.31 8.94
CA MET A 145 11.79 6.17 9.85
C MET A 145 11.80 5.65 11.30
N GLY A 146 12.39 4.49 11.59
CA GLY A 146 12.41 3.88 12.92
C GLY A 146 11.30 2.87 13.19
N GLY A 147 10.44 2.58 12.21
CA GLY A 147 9.39 1.58 12.34
C GLY A 147 9.95 0.16 12.48
N GLN A 148 9.56 -0.55 13.53
CA GLN A 148 10.02 -1.91 13.81
C GLN A 148 8.98 -2.94 13.38
N VAL A 149 9.10 -3.40 12.14
CA VAL A 149 8.14 -4.34 11.54
C VAL A 149 8.86 -5.43 10.76
N GLU A 150 8.48 -6.67 11.01
CA GLU A 150 8.80 -7.85 10.20
C GLU A 150 7.55 -8.27 9.43
N LEU A 151 7.71 -8.61 8.15
CA LEU A 151 6.61 -9.01 7.27
C LEU A 151 7.01 -10.26 6.50
N GLN A 152 6.24 -11.33 6.67
CA GLN A 152 6.44 -12.59 6.01
C GLN A 152 5.23 -12.94 5.14
N LEU A 153 5.50 -13.33 3.88
CA LEU A 153 4.54 -14.00 3.03
C LEU A 153 4.56 -15.50 3.37
N LEU A 154 3.46 -16.04 3.86
CA LEU A 154 3.33 -17.47 4.17
C LEU A 154 2.79 -18.25 2.98
N ARG A 155 1.83 -17.68 2.25
CA ARG A 155 1.24 -18.30 1.05
C ARG A 155 0.84 -17.27 0.02
N HIS A 156 1.08 -17.56 -1.25
CA HIS A 156 0.63 -16.73 -2.36
C HIS A 156 -0.89 -16.86 -2.54
N GLY A 157 -1.54 -15.75 -2.91
CA GLY A 157 -2.97 -15.72 -3.16
C GLY A 157 -3.31 -14.76 -4.28
N PHE A 158 -3.71 -15.33 -5.43
CA PHE A 158 -4.04 -14.59 -6.64
C PHE A 158 -5.56 -14.44 -6.80
N VAL A 159 -5.97 -13.40 -7.53
CA VAL A 159 -7.38 -13.20 -7.93
C VAL A 159 -7.78 -14.30 -8.94
N PRO A 160 -8.98 -14.89 -8.86
CA PRO A 160 -10.10 -14.55 -7.96
C PRO A 160 -10.18 -15.35 -6.65
N ALA A 161 -9.43 -16.43 -6.51
CA ALA A 161 -9.53 -17.35 -5.38
C ALA A 161 -9.07 -16.72 -4.06
N GLY A 162 -7.96 -15.98 -4.08
CA GLY A 162 -7.30 -15.50 -2.88
C GLY A 162 -6.53 -16.66 -2.24
N GLY A 163 -6.80 -16.95 -0.97
CA GLY A 163 -6.16 -18.06 -0.25
C GLY A 163 -4.72 -17.80 0.20
N GLY A 164 -4.13 -16.67 -0.16
CA GLY A 164 -2.83 -16.24 0.33
C GLY A 164 -2.89 -15.85 1.80
N GLU A 165 -1.71 -15.73 2.39
CA GLU A 165 -1.54 -15.48 3.82
C GLU A 165 -0.24 -14.74 4.08
N LEU A 166 -0.33 -13.68 4.87
CA LEU A 166 0.84 -12.95 5.38
C LEU A 166 0.78 -12.88 6.91
N GLU A 167 1.95 -12.73 7.51
CA GLU A 167 2.11 -12.46 8.93
C GLU A 167 3.01 -11.24 9.11
N ALA A 168 2.61 -10.32 9.98
CA ALA A 168 3.43 -9.19 10.39
C ALA A 168 3.68 -9.21 11.89
N PHE A 169 4.93 -9.04 12.31
CA PHE A 169 5.30 -8.78 13.69
C PHE A 169 5.66 -7.31 13.82
N ILE A 170 4.97 -6.58 14.69
CA ILE A 170 5.01 -5.12 14.81
C ILE A 170 5.38 -4.78 16.24
N GLN A 171 6.51 -4.09 16.43
CA GLN A 171 6.91 -3.56 17.73
C GLN A 171 6.53 -2.08 17.84
N PRO A 172 6.12 -1.62 19.03
CA PRO A 172 5.87 -0.20 19.27
C PRO A 172 7.11 0.62 18.94
N SER A 173 6.94 1.67 18.14
CA SER A 173 8.05 2.51 17.68
C SER A 173 7.59 3.92 17.34
N ILE A 174 8.50 4.88 17.53
CA ILE A 174 8.28 6.29 17.21
C ILE A 174 8.91 6.57 15.85
N LEU A 175 8.08 7.03 14.90
CA LEU A 175 8.56 7.38 13.58
C LEU A 175 9.29 8.73 13.60
N GLN A 176 10.36 8.82 12.81
CA GLN A 176 11.16 10.02 12.57
C GLN A 176 10.94 10.51 11.13
N PRO A 177 11.05 11.82 10.88
CA PRO A 177 10.94 12.38 9.53
C PRO A 177 11.90 11.71 8.54
N LEU A 178 11.43 11.54 7.30
CA LEU A 178 12.20 10.99 6.19
C LEU A 178 12.19 11.97 5.02
N TYR A 179 13.35 12.15 4.41
CA TYR A 179 13.57 13.08 3.30
C TYR A 179 14.11 12.29 2.09
N LEU A 180 13.32 12.23 1.02
CA LEU A 180 13.60 11.50 -0.22
C LEU A 180 13.51 12.47 -1.41
N GLU A 181 14.42 13.42 -1.50
CA GLU A 181 14.38 14.42 -2.59
C GLU A 181 14.90 13.86 -3.92
N GLN A 182 15.80 12.88 -3.85
CA GLN A 182 16.38 12.20 -5.00
C GLN A 182 16.48 10.70 -4.73
N ARG A 183 16.38 9.87 -5.78
CA ARG A 183 16.62 8.42 -5.68
C ARG A 183 18.10 8.05 -5.55
N GLY A 184 19.01 8.94 -5.99
CA GLY A 184 20.44 8.68 -6.12
C GLY A 184 20.80 7.79 -7.31
N GLU A 185 22.03 7.29 -7.35
CA GLU A 185 22.51 6.45 -8.46
C GLU A 185 21.76 5.12 -8.56
N LEU A 186 21.58 4.61 -9.79
CA LEU A 186 21.00 3.29 -10.02
C LEU A 186 22.07 2.21 -9.82
N LEU A 187 21.93 1.44 -8.75
CA LEU A 187 22.89 0.42 -8.32
C LEU A 187 22.57 -0.97 -8.87
N GLY A 188 21.30 -1.28 -9.09
CA GLY A 188 20.87 -2.60 -9.50
C GLY A 188 19.51 -2.62 -10.18
N ARG A 189 19.34 -3.59 -11.09
CA ARG A 189 18.08 -3.87 -11.77
C ARG A 189 17.88 -5.38 -11.84
N ARG A 190 16.70 -5.86 -11.47
CA ARG A 190 16.31 -7.26 -11.67
C ARG A 190 14.84 -7.39 -12.01
N ALA A 191 14.47 -8.49 -12.64
CA ALA A 191 13.08 -8.82 -12.89
C ALA A 191 12.82 -10.30 -12.62
N TRP A 192 11.66 -10.59 -12.04
CA TRP A 192 11.21 -11.97 -11.87
C TRP A 192 9.73 -12.10 -12.17
N ALA A 193 9.35 -13.26 -12.71
CA ALA A 193 7.97 -13.58 -13.04
C ALA A 193 7.52 -14.75 -12.16
N LEU A 194 6.64 -14.44 -11.20
CA LEU A 194 5.98 -15.42 -10.34
C LEU A 194 4.85 -16.08 -11.14
N SER A 195 4.85 -17.41 -11.23
CA SER A 195 3.82 -18.16 -11.96
C SER A 195 3.36 -19.40 -11.19
N ALA A 196 2.04 -19.57 -11.05
CA ALA A 196 1.41 -20.72 -10.42
C ALA A 196 0.34 -21.30 -11.36
N GLY A 197 0.40 -22.60 -11.65
CA GLY A 197 -0.64 -23.29 -12.44
C GLY A 197 -0.81 -22.75 -13.88
N LEU A 198 0.26 -22.26 -14.50
CA LEU A 198 0.26 -21.72 -15.87
C LEU A 198 1.42 -22.30 -16.71
N PRO A 199 1.32 -22.30 -18.06
CA PRO A 199 2.40 -22.72 -18.93
C PRO A 199 3.67 -21.87 -18.74
N GLU A 200 4.82 -22.53 -18.70
CA GLU A 200 6.14 -21.90 -18.47
C GLU A 200 6.46 -20.76 -19.44
N HIS A 201 6.04 -20.92 -20.70
CA HIS A 201 6.28 -19.93 -21.74
C HIS A 201 5.66 -18.54 -21.43
N VAL A 202 4.70 -18.44 -20.50
CA VAL A 202 4.10 -17.16 -20.10
C VAL A 202 5.15 -16.28 -19.42
N ALA A 203 5.79 -16.80 -18.36
CA ALA A 203 6.85 -16.12 -17.63
C ALA A 203 8.06 -15.83 -18.52
N GLU A 204 8.45 -16.78 -19.38
CA GLU A 204 9.56 -16.58 -20.32
C GLU A 204 9.29 -15.45 -21.32
N ARG A 205 8.07 -15.33 -21.85
CA ARG A 205 7.69 -14.27 -22.79
C ARG A 205 7.70 -12.90 -22.12
N GLU A 206 7.21 -12.81 -20.89
CA GLU A 206 7.29 -11.60 -20.06
C GLU A 206 8.74 -11.18 -19.83
N LEU A 207 9.58 -12.08 -19.33
CA LEU A 207 10.98 -11.78 -19.05
C LEU A 207 11.78 -11.46 -20.32
N ARG A 208 11.53 -12.15 -21.44
CA ARG A 208 12.14 -11.81 -22.73
C ARG A 208 11.77 -10.39 -23.18
N ARG A 209 10.51 -9.99 -22.97
CA ARG A 209 10.04 -8.63 -23.26
C ARG A 209 10.75 -7.61 -22.38
N VAL A 210 10.94 -7.91 -21.10
CA VAL A 210 11.72 -7.08 -20.15
C VAL A 210 13.17 -6.95 -20.60
N GLY A 211 13.86 -8.07 -20.86
CA GLY A 211 15.26 -8.07 -21.30
C GLY A 211 15.47 -7.23 -22.55
N THR A 212 14.55 -7.33 -23.52
CA THR A 212 14.62 -6.57 -24.78
C THR A 212 14.35 -5.07 -24.55
N ARG A 213 13.32 -4.71 -23.78
CA ARG A 213 12.92 -3.30 -23.64
C ARG A 213 13.72 -2.54 -22.59
N LEU A 214 14.25 -3.19 -21.56
CA LEU A 214 15.04 -2.52 -20.52
C LEU A 214 16.54 -2.75 -20.67
N ASP A 215 16.97 -3.44 -21.73
CA ASP A 215 18.36 -3.85 -21.94
C ASP A 215 18.92 -4.51 -20.67
N LEU A 216 18.17 -5.49 -20.18
CA LEU A 216 18.46 -6.19 -18.93
C LEU A 216 19.04 -7.58 -19.25
N PRO A 217 20.25 -7.91 -18.78
CA PRO A 217 20.91 -9.15 -19.13
C PRO A 217 20.20 -10.35 -18.52
N ARG A 218 20.40 -11.52 -19.12
CA ARG A 218 19.65 -12.74 -18.78
C ARG A 218 19.85 -13.16 -17.33
N GLU A 219 21.03 -12.95 -16.75
CA GLU A 219 21.30 -13.27 -15.34
C GLU A 219 20.42 -12.50 -14.34
N HIS A 220 19.82 -11.38 -14.76
CA HIS A 220 18.93 -10.56 -13.93
C HIS A 220 17.45 -10.87 -14.16
N LEU A 221 17.13 -11.87 -14.98
CA LEU A 221 15.78 -12.29 -15.36
C LEU A 221 15.49 -13.68 -14.79
N SER A 222 14.56 -13.78 -13.85
CA SER A 222 14.28 -15.03 -13.14
C SER A 222 12.82 -15.49 -13.27
N PRO A 223 12.51 -16.58 -13.97
CA PRO A 223 11.21 -17.22 -13.84
C PRO A 223 11.15 -17.92 -12.47
N VAL A 224 10.04 -17.75 -11.75
CA VAL A 224 9.83 -18.34 -10.42
C VAL A 224 8.52 -19.13 -10.46
N ARG A 225 8.65 -20.46 -10.46
CA ARG A 225 7.49 -21.35 -10.41
C ARG A 225 7.07 -21.56 -8.96
N LEU A 226 5.82 -21.23 -8.67
CA LEU A 226 5.17 -21.45 -7.39
C LEU A 226 4.44 -22.80 -7.39
N ASP A 227 4.04 -23.25 -6.21
CA ASP A 227 3.14 -24.41 -6.07
C ASP A 227 1.85 -24.18 -6.88
N GLU A 228 1.46 -25.17 -7.69
CA GLU A 228 0.27 -25.13 -8.53
C GLU A 228 -1.02 -24.90 -7.71
N GLN A 229 -1.04 -25.35 -6.44
CA GLN A 229 -2.18 -25.15 -5.53
C GLN A 229 -2.41 -23.68 -5.18
N CYS A 230 -1.41 -22.81 -5.36
CA CYS A 230 -1.56 -21.37 -5.17
C CYS A 230 -2.20 -20.68 -6.39
N GLY A 231 -2.35 -21.38 -7.52
CA GLY A 231 -2.76 -20.83 -8.80
C GLY A 231 -4.22 -21.10 -9.22
N PRO A 232 -4.60 -20.71 -10.46
CA PRO A 232 -3.75 -20.07 -11.45
C PRO A 232 -3.40 -18.61 -11.11
N GLY A 233 -2.16 -18.18 -11.36
CA GLY A 233 -1.72 -16.81 -11.08
C GLY A 233 -0.38 -16.44 -11.74
N ASN A 234 -0.25 -15.17 -12.14
CA ASN A 234 0.96 -14.65 -12.77
C ASN A 234 1.22 -13.19 -12.39
N VAL A 235 2.44 -12.88 -11.94
CA VAL A 235 2.90 -11.52 -11.64
C VAL A 235 4.35 -11.35 -12.06
N LEU A 236 4.59 -10.37 -12.93
CA LEU A 236 5.91 -9.87 -13.25
C LEU A 236 6.28 -8.74 -12.30
N LEU A 237 7.49 -8.77 -11.76
CA LEU A 237 8.03 -7.76 -10.85
C LEU A 237 9.34 -7.22 -11.42
N LEU A 238 9.49 -5.89 -11.41
CA LEU A 238 10.68 -5.17 -11.85
C LEU A 238 11.21 -4.35 -10.69
N GLU A 239 12.41 -4.67 -10.22
CA GLU A 239 13.07 -3.96 -9.13
C GLU A 239 14.19 -3.07 -9.63
N PHE A 240 14.23 -1.86 -9.08
CA PHE A 240 15.28 -0.88 -9.29
C PHE A 240 15.85 -0.49 -7.93
N VAL A 241 17.08 -0.93 -7.66
CA VAL A 241 17.83 -0.57 -6.45
C VAL A 241 18.61 0.69 -6.74
N CYS A 242 18.28 1.77 -6.06
CA CYS A 242 19.01 3.03 -6.10
C CYS A 242 19.71 3.28 -4.75
N GLU A 243 20.63 4.23 -4.73
CA GLU A 243 21.40 4.61 -3.54
C GLU A 243 20.51 4.94 -2.34
N HIS A 244 19.42 5.68 -2.55
CA HIS A 244 18.56 6.15 -1.44
C HIS A 244 17.32 5.30 -1.22
N LEU A 245 16.90 4.48 -2.18
CA LEU A 245 15.67 3.68 -2.08
C LEU A 245 15.63 2.58 -3.13
N THR A 246 14.72 1.64 -2.94
CA THR A 246 14.35 0.64 -3.95
C THR A 246 12.93 0.90 -4.41
N GLU A 247 12.70 0.84 -5.72
CA GLU A 247 11.37 0.87 -6.32
C GLU A 247 11.01 -0.49 -6.93
N LEU A 248 9.73 -0.81 -6.90
CA LEU A 248 9.19 -2.06 -7.44
C LEU A 248 7.94 -1.81 -8.29
N PHE A 249 7.98 -2.26 -9.54
CA PHE A 249 6.86 -2.19 -10.47
C PHE A 249 6.31 -3.58 -10.72
N SER A 250 4.99 -3.69 -10.89
CA SER A 250 4.32 -4.99 -11.02
C SER A 250 3.38 -5.03 -12.21
N GLY A 251 3.50 -6.06 -13.03
CA GLY A 251 2.54 -6.41 -14.08
C GLY A 251 1.78 -7.67 -13.69
N PHE A 252 0.45 -7.59 -13.61
CA PHE A 252 -0.39 -8.73 -13.26
C PHE A 252 -0.98 -9.38 -14.51
N GLY A 253 -0.80 -10.70 -14.64
CA GLY A 253 -1.50 -11.50 -15.63
C GLY A 253 -3.00 -11.53 -15.36
N GLN A 254 -3.81 -11.46 -16.42
CA GLN A 254 -5.26 -11.58 -16.34
C GLN A 254 -5.76 -12.39 -17.54
N SER A 255 -6.90 -13.06 -17.39
CA SER A 255 -7.58 -13.70 -18.51
C SER A 255 -7.74 -12.70 -19.66
N SER A 256 -7.37 -13.11 -20.89
CA SER A 256 -7.33 -12.30 -22.13
C SER A 256 -6.14 -11.33 -22.32
N LEU A 257 -5.25 -11.16 -21.34
CA LEU A 257 -4.03 -10.37 -21.54
C LEU A 257 -2.89 -11.23 -22.09
N ARG A 258 -2.16 -10.68 -23.06
CA ARG A 258 -0.91 -11.28 -23.54
C ARG A 258 0.21 -11.04 -22.55
N ALA A 259 1.10 -12.02 -22.40
CA ALA A 259 2.33 -11.94 -21.60
C ALA A 259 3.12 -10.64 -21.88
N GLU A 260 3.32 -10.27 -23.16
CA GLU A 260 4.05 -9.05 -23.51
C GLU A 260 3.32 -7.79 -23.06
N SER A 261 1.98 -7.79 -23.06
CA SER A 261 1.19 -6.65 -22.59
C SER A 261 1.23 -6.50 -21.07
N VAL A 262 1.37 -7.61 -20.33
CA VAL A 262 1.63 -7.58 -18.89
C VAL A 262 2.99 -6.94 -18.61
N ALA A 263 4.02 -7.39 -19.34
CA ALA A 263 5.36 -6.82 -19.23
C ALA A 263 5.41 -5.34 -19.61
N ASP A 264 4.77 -4.97 -20.73
CA ASP A 264 4.77 -3.59 -21.22
C ASP A 264 4.22 -2.61 -20.19
N ARG A 265 3.14 -2.96 -19.49
CA ARG A 265 2.57 -2.10 -18.44
C ARG A 265 3.56 -1.81 -17.31
N ALA A 266 4.26 -2.84 -16.82
CA ALA A 266 5.25 -2.67 -15.76
C ALA A 266 6.47 -1.87 -16.25
N ILE A 267 6.94 -2.16 -17.48
CA ILE A 267 8.08 -1.48 -18.12
C ILE A 267 7.77 0.01 -18.34
N ASP A 268 6.58 0.34 -18.81
CA ASP A 268 6.18 1.71 -19.11
C ASP A 268 6.08 2.56 -17.84
N GLN A 269 5.53 2.00 -16.75
CA GLN A 269 5.53 2.65 -15.44
C GLN A 269 6.95 2.88 -14.89
N ALA A 270 7.83 1.87 -15.03
CA ALA A 270 9.21 1.98 -14.59
C ALA A 270 9.97 3.05 -15.37
N ARG A 271 9.82 3.09 -16.70
CA ARG A 271 10.44 4.09 -17.56
C ARG A 271 9.96 5.50 -17.24
N GLU A 272 8.65 5.67 -17.06
CA GLU A 272 8.08 6.97 -16.67
C GLU A 272 8.72 7.52 -15.38
N TRP A 273 8.91 6.67 -14.37
CA TRP A 273 9.60 7.07 -13.15
C TRP A 273 11.10 7.34 -13.38
N LEU A 274 11.81 6.48 -14.12
CA LEU A 274 13.24 6.67 -14.42
C LEU A 274 13.48 8.02 -15.12
N ASP A 275 12.67 8.32 -16.14
CA ASP A 275 12.74 9.53 -16.97
C ASP A 275 12.39 10.80 -16.18
N SER A 276 11.56 10.67 -15.14
CA SER A 276 11.13 11.82 -14.32
C SER A 276 12.21 12.43 -13.42
N GLY A 277 13.27 11.68 -13.11
CA GLY A 277 14.27 12.09 -12.10
C GLY A 277 13.78 12.03 -10.64
N ALA A 278 12.50 11.75 -10.39
CA ALA A 278 11.92 11.74 -9.05
C ALA A 278 12.50 10.61 -8.17
N ALA A 279 12.41 10.81 -6.86
CA ALA A 279 12.82 9.83 -5.87
C ALA A 279 11.87 8.63 -5.86
N VAL A 280 10.57 8.86 -5.62
CA VAL A 280 9.58 7.80 -5.44
C VAL A 280 8.57 7.77 -6.59
N ALA A 281 8.18 6.57 -7.00
CA ALA A 281 7.14 6.37 -7.99
C ALA A 281 5.74 6.64 -7.40
N GLU A 282 4.72 6.64 -8.26
CA GLU A 282 3.34 7.00 -7.92
C GLU A 282 2.79 6.25 -6.69
N HIS A 283 2.99 4.93 -6.62
CA HIS A 283 2.42 4.10 -5.55
C HIS A 283 3.16 4.24 -4.22
N LEU A 284 4.48 4.42 -4.23
CA LEU A 284 5.25 4.62 -3.00
C LEU A 284 4.95 6.00 -2.41
N ALA A 285 4.78 7.02 -3.26
CA ALA A 285 4.42 8.38 -2.87
C ALA A 285 3.17 8.44 -1.98
N ASP A 286 2.05 7.83 -2.41
CA ASP A 286 0.82 7.88 -1.62
C ASP A 286 0.91 7.06 -0.31
N GLN A 287 1.71 5.99 -0.30
CA GLN A 287 1.87 5.08 0.84
C GLN A 287 2.85 5.58 1.91
N LEU A 288 3.81 6.45 1.57
CA LEU A 288 4.72 7.08 2.53
C LEU A 288 4.12 8.30 3.22
N LEU A 289 3.12 8.94 2.61
CA LEU A 289 2.60 10.21 3.09
C LEU A 289 2.03 10.12 4.51
N LEU A 290 1.23 9.08 4.81
CA LEU A 290 0.67 8.90 6.14
C LEU A 290 1.76 8.64 7.20
N PRO A 291 2.71 7.70 7.02
CA PRO A 291 3.86 7.57 7.90
C PRO A 291 4.62 8.89 8.15
N MET A 292 4.87 9.69 7.11
CA MET A 292 5.59 10.97 7.24
C MET A 292 4.78 12.00 8.02
N ALA A 293 3.47 12.08 7.78
CA ALA A 293 2.57 12.92 8.57
C ALA A 293 2.57 12.54 10.05
N LEU A 294 2.59 11.24 10.36
CA LEU A 294 2.67 10.75 11.74
C LEU A 294 4.03 10.97 12.39
N ALA A 295 5.10 11.01 11.60
CA ALA A 295 6.43 11.40 12.05
C ALA A 295 6.57 12.92 12.29
N GLY A 296 5.55 13.71 11.96
CA GLY A 296 5.54 15.17 12.13
C GLY A 296 6.34 15.93 11.08
N GLY A 297 6.78 15.27 10.01
CA GLY A 297 7.55 15.92 8.95
C GLY A 297 8.15 14.95 7.93
N GLY A 298 8.72 15.51 6.88
CA GLY A 298 9.39 14.77 5.81
C GLY A 298 9.07 15.34 4.45
N SER A 299 9.81 14.92 3.44
CA SER A 299 9.58 15.32 2.05
C SER A 299 9.93 14.20 1.08
N PHE A 300 9.31 14.21 -0.09
CA PHE A 300 9.72 13.38 -1.22
C PHE A 300 9.43 14.05 -2.55
N THR A 301 10.08 13.57 -3.62
CA THR A 301 9.73 13.92 -5.00
C THR A 301 9.06 12.74 -5.72
N THR A 302 8.05 13.02 -6.53
CA THR A 302 7.31 12.02 -7.33
C THR A 302 7.00 12.56 -8.73
N PRO A 303 6.81 11.74 -9.79
CA PRO A 303 6.63 12.24 -11.15
C PRO A 303 5.46 13.23 -11.31
N ARG A 304 4.34 12.99 -10.61
CA ARG A 304 3.10 13.77 -10.71
C ARG A 304 2.21 13.61 -9.48
N MET A 305 1.23 14.50 -9.34
CA MET A 305 0.11 14.33 -8.41
C MET A 305 -0.84 13.24 -8.91
N SER A 306 -0.93 12.11 -8.20
CA SER A 306 -1.97 11.09 -8.45
C SER A 306 -3.26 11.43 -7.71
N GLU A 307 -4.39 10.87 -8.16
CA GLU A 307 -5.67 10.99 -7.44
C GLU A 307 -5.54 10.43 -6.02
N HIS A 308 -4.83 9.30 -5.86
CA HIS A 308 -4.60 8.66 -4.58
C HIS A 308 -3.81 9.54 -3.62
N LEU A 309 -2.75 10.19 -4.11
CA LEU A 309 -1.98 11.14 -3.31
C LEU A 309 -2.83 12.35 -2.90
N GLN A 310 -3.58 12.93 -3.84
CA GLN A 310 -4.44 14.09 -3.59
C GLN A 310 -5.52 13.81 -2.54
N SER A 311 -6.22 12.67 -2.64
CA SER A 311 -7.23 12.29 -1.65
C SER A 311 -6.60 12.02 -0.29
N ASN A 312 -5.41 11.41 -0.24
CA ASN A 312 -4.74 11.10 1.02
C ASN A 312 -4.31 12.38 1.76
N ILE A 313 -3.82 13.41 1.04
CA ILE A 313 -3.53 14.73 1.61
C ILE A 313 -4.74 15.29 2.36
N ARG A 314 -5.90 15.35 1.70
CA ARG A 314 -7.13 15.89 2.30
C ARG A 314 -7.57 15.13 3.55
N VAL A 315 -7.41 13.80 3.56
CA VAL A 315 -7.76 12.98 4.71
C VAL A 315 -6.79 13.23 5.86
N ILE A 316 -5.49 13.31 5.59
CA ILE A 316 -4.46 13.53 6.62
C ILE A 316 -4.66 14.90 7.29
N GLU A 317 -4.80 15.97 6.50
CA GLU A 317 -5.00 17.34 7.01
C GLU A 317 -6.32 17.50 7.78
N ALA A 318 -7.33 16.68 7.51
CA ALA A 318 -8.57 16.68 8.29
C ALA A 318 -8.39 16.13 9.72
N PHE A 319 -7.41 15.25 9.94
CA PHE A 319 -7.19 14.59 11.23
C PHE A 319 -6.02 15.16 12.02
N LEU A 320 -4.92 15.51 11.35
CA LEU A 320 -3.65 15.91 11.98
C LEU A 320 -3.39 17.41 11.82
N PRO A 321 -2.71 18.04 12.79
CA PRO A 321 -2.26 19.43 12.70
C PRO A 321 -1.00 19.53 11.82
N VAL A 322 -1.13 19.16 10.55
CA VAL A 322 -0.06 19.27 9.54
C VAL A 322 -0.61 19.94 8.31
N ARG A 323 0.27 20.57 7.54
CA ARG A 323 0.01 21.07 6.19
C ARG A 323 0.89 20.31 5.22
N ILE A 324 0.34 19.91 4.08
CA ILE A 324 1.09 19.17 3.06
C ILE A 324 1.22 20.05 1.82
N ASP A 325 2.43 20.56 1.63
CA ASP A 325 2.74 21.43 0.50
C ASP A 325 3.21 20.64 -0.71
N CYS A 326 2.70 21.05 -1.87
CA CYS A 326 3.00 20.44 -3.16
C CYS A 326 3.53 21.53 -4.10
N SER A 327 4.78 21.40 -4.55
CA SER A 327 5.46 22.38 -5.40
C SER A 327 6.24 21.70 -6.52
N ALA A 328 6.64 22.47 -7.53
CA ALA A 328 7.53 21.94 -8.57
C ALA A 328 8.90 21.59 -7.96
N SER A 329 9.42 20.41 -8.29
CA SER A 329 10.75 19.98 -7.89
C SER A 329 11.83 20.60 -8.79
N THR A 330 12.97 20.95 -8.20
CA THR A 330 14.15 21.44 -8.92
C THR A 330 14.78 20.39 -9.84
N HIS A 331 14.52 19.11 -9.60
CA HIS A 331 15.07 17.98 -10.35
C HIS A 331 14.03 17.32 -11.29
N GLY A 332 12.88 17.97 -11.50
CA GLY A 332 11.76 17.42 -12.24
C GLY A 332 10.72 16.75 -11.34
N GLY A 333 9.45 16.76 -11.79
CA GLY A 333 8.31 16.24 -11.05
C GLY A 333 7.77 17.17 -9.96
N LEU A 334 7.04 16.57 -9.03
CA LEU A 334 6.36 17.21 -7.90
C LEU A 334 7.13 16.94 -6.60
N ARG A 335 7.47 17.98 -5.85
CA ARG A 335 7.92 17.87 -4.45
C ARG A 335 6.70 17.92 -3.53
N VAL A 336 6.64 16.98 -2.59
CA VAL A 336 5.62 16.91 -1.54
C VAL A 336 6.34 17.03 -0.21
N GLU A 337 5.87 17.92 0.66
CA GLU A 337 6.47 18.20 1.96
C GLU A 337 5.40 18.25 3.04
N VAL A 338 5.65 17.55 4.14
CA VAL A 338 4.83 17.57 5.35
C VAL A 338 5.41 18.61 6.30
N LEU A 339 4.61 19.63 6.61
CA LEU A 339 4.96 20.71 7.53
C LEU A 339 4.11 20.59 8.80
N PRO A 340 4.71 20.55 10.00
CA PRO A 340 3.95 20.60 11.24
C PRO A 340 3.28 21.97 11.39
N LEU A 341 2.00 21.99 11.76
CA LEU A 341 1.35 23.21 12.21
C LEU A 341 1.68 23.38 13.70
N HIS A 342 2.66 24.23 14.00
CA HIS A 342 2.93 24.63 15.38
C HIS A 342 1.72 25.43 15.89
N HIS A 343 1.10 24.93 16.97
CA HIS A 343 0.13 25.69 17.75
C HIS A 343 0.83 26.47 18.86
#